data_AF-B9LZE8-F1
#
_entry.id   AF-B9LZE8-F1
#
_cell.length_a   1.000
_cell.length_b   1.000
_cell.length_c   1.000
_cell.angle_alpha   90.00
_cell.angle_beta   90.00
_cell.angle_gamma   90.00
#
_symmetry.space_group_name_H-M   'P 1'
#
loop_
_entity.id
_entity.type
_entity.pdbx_description
1 polymer ?
#
loop_
_entity_poly.entity_id
_entity_poly.type
_entity_poly.pdbx_seq_one_letter_code
_entity_poly.pdbx_strand_id
1 'polypeptide(L)' 'MGILVLFKDNIYDVVADEHLDELIAEHKIIGFHRSTEWVQIGRDPLRSAKTEYRAKERRSDSKSRETASSH' A
#
# COMPACT_ATOMS: atom_id res chain seq x y z
N MET A 1 18.74 -6.88 -2.66
CA MET A 1 18.39 -6.04 -3.82
C MET A 1 18.30 -4.59 -3.36
N GLY A 2 18.48 -3.61 -4.23
CA GLY A 2 18.34 -2.20 -3.87
C GLY A 2 16.88 -1.77 -3.81
N ILE A 3 16.50 -1.02 -2.79
CA ILE A 3 15.16 -0.45 -2.60
C ILE A 3 15.26 1.07 -2.69
N LEU A 4 14.43 1.67 -3.54
CA LEU A 4 14.34 3.12 -3.68
C LEU A 4 13.57 3.69 -2.47
N VAL A 5 14.19 4.59 -1.73
CA VAL A 5 13.61 5.29 -0.58
C VAL A 5 13.47 6.79 -0.86
N LEU A 6 12.58 7.44 -0.12
CA LEU A 6 12.39 8.88 -0.09
C LEU A 6 12.66 9.38 1.33
N PHE A 7 13.73 10.15 1.52
CA PHE A 7 14.11 10.76 2.78
C PHE A 7 13.22 11.94 3.16
N LYS A 8 13.21 12.30 4.46
CA LYS A 8 12.54 13.50 4.97
C LYS A 8 12.94 14.79 4.26
N ASP A 9 14.21 14.87 3.83
CA ASP A 9 14.78 15.97 3.05
C ASP A 9 14.33 16.00 1.58
N ASN A 10 13.35 15.18 1.21
CA ASN A 10 12.81 15.02 -0.15
C ASN A 10 13.88 14.51 -1.16
N ILE A 11 14.87 13.78 -0.67
CA ILE A 11 15.93 13.13 -1.47
C ILE A 11 15.52 11.68 -1.74
N TYR A 12 15.68 11.25 -2.99
CA TYR A 12 15.52 9.86 -3.40
C TYR A 12 16.87 9.15 -3.43
N ASP A 13 16.96 7.96 -2.86
CA ASP A 13 18.20 7.17 -2.80
C ASP A 13 17.90 5.67 -2.87
N VAL A 14 18.91 4.83 -3.16
CA VAL A 14 18.77 3.37 -3.25
C VAL A 14 19.57 2.69 -2.16
N VAL A 15 18.86 2.12 -1.18
CA VAL A 15 19.46 1.46 0.00
C VAL A 15 19.33 -0.05 -0.11
N ALA A 16 20.14 -0.78 0.66
CA ALA A 16 19.98 -2.22 0.82
C ALA A 16 18.73 -2.55 1.63
N ASP A 17 18.09 -3.70 1.33
CA ASP A 17 16.94 -4.23 2.06
C ASP A 17 17.21 -4.38 3.57
N GLU A 18 18.43 -4.77 3.95
CA GLU A 18 18.86 -4.87 5.35
C GLU A 18 18.87 -3.51 6.10
N HIS A 19 19.27 -2.43 5.42
CA HIS A 19 19.27 -1.08 6.01
C HIS A 19 17.89 -0.41 5.95
N LEU A 20 16.96 -0.91 5.13
CA LEU A 20 15.62 -0.32 5.02
C LEU A 20 14.90 -0.37 6.36
N ASP A 21 14.91 -1.53 7.04
CA ASP A 21 14.20 -1.71 8.31
C ASP A 21 14.75 -0.76 9.41
N GLU A 22 16.07 -0.53 9.43
CA GLU A 22 16.71 0.46 10.29
C GLU A 22 16.25 1.90 9.97
N LEU A 23 16.26 2.29 8.68
CA LEU A 23 15.81 3.61 8.24
C LEU A 23 14.32 3.87 8.53
N ILE A 24 13.50 2.81 8.52
CA ILE A 24 12.10 2.82 8.94
C ILE A 24 12.00 3.02 10.45
N ALA A 25 12.73 2.24 11.24
CA ALA A 25 12.72 2.29 12.69
C ALA A 25 13.23 3.63 13.25
N GLU A 26 14.25 4.21 12.63
CA GLU A 26 14.78 5.55 12.93
C GLU A 26 13.90 6.69 12.37
N HIS A 27 12.84 6.38 11.62
CA HIS A 27 12.03 7.35 10.86
C HIS A 27 12.89 8.30 10.02
N LYS A 28 13.96 7.84 9.36
CA LYS A 28 14.78 8.69 8.47
C LYS A 28 14.09 8.93 7.12
N ILE A 29 13.26 8.00 6.69
CA ILE A 29 12.52 8.05 5.42
C ILE A 29 11.02 8.35 5.63
N ILE A 30 10.42 8.99 4.63
CA ILE A 30 8.97 9.25 4.53
C ILE A 30 8.28 8.34 3.50
N GLY A 31 9.03 7.49 2.81
CA GLY A 31 8.46 6.45 1.95
C GLY A 31 9.53 5.59 1.27
N PHE A 32 9.09 4.49 0.65
CA PHE A 32 9.93 3.57 -0.09
C PHE A 32 9.13 2.79 -1.14
N HIS A 33 9.79 2.32 -2.19
CA HIS A 33 9.18 1.57 -3.27
C HIS A 33 9.55 0.09 -3.19
N ARG A 34 8.59 -0.77 -2.78
CA ARG A 34 8.80 -2.22 -2.67
C ARG A 34 8.05 -2.95 -3.77
N SER A 35 8.75 -3.82 -4.50
CA SER A 35 8.26 -4.72 -5.57
C SER A 35 7.48 -4.07 -6.71
N THR A 36 6.33 -3.46 -6.42
CA THR A 36 5.38 -2.88 -7.39
C THR A 36 4.70 -1.60 -6.89
N GLU A 37 4.88 -1.22 -5.62
CA GLU A 37 4.11 -0.14 -4.99
C GLU A 37 4.95 0.77 -4.09
N TRP A 38 4.56 2.05 -4.05
CA TRP A 38 5.08 3.06 -3.12
C TRP A 38 4.36 2.97 -1.76
N VAL A 39 5.14 2.77 -0.71
CA VAL A 39 4.70 2.79 0.69
C VAL A 39 5.13 4.11 1.32
N GLN A 40 4.20 4.88 1.88
CA GLN A 40 4.50 6.16 2.55
C GLN A 40 4.49 5.98 4.07
N ILE A 41 5.49 6.54 4.75
CA ILE A 41 5.69 6.46 6.20
C ILE A 41 5.48 7.85 6.81
N GLY A 42 4.70 7.92 7.89
CA GLY A 42 4.45 9.17 8.62
C GLY A 42 3.14 9.89 8.28
N ARG A 43 2.31 9.37 7.36
CA ARG A 43 0.93 9.85 7.17
C ARG A 43 -0.07 9.07 8.04
N ASP A 44 0.00 9.35 9.35
CA ASP A 44 -1.00 9.04 10.38
C ASP A 44 -1.22 7.54 10.77
N PRO A 45 -1.83 7.24 11.96
CA PRO A 45 -1.10 6.44 12.95
C PRO A 45 -1.82 5.13 13.34
N LEU A 46 -2.23 4.30 12.37
CA LEU A 46 -2.91 3.04 12.70
C LEU A 46 -2.25 1.80 12.08
N ARG A 47 -1.73 0.94 12.97
CA ARG A 47 -1.68 -0.53 12.79
C ARG A 47 -3.10 -1.14 12.75
N SER A 48 -4.01 -0.57 11.96
CA SER A 48 -5.41 -1.01 11.87
C SER A 48 -6.01 -0.77 10.48
N ALA A 49 -5.38 -1.38 9.50
CA ALA A 49 -5.94 -1.71 8.19
C ALA A 49 -5.11 -2.90 7.66
N LYS A 50 -5.66 -4.08 7.31
CA LYS A 50 -7.07 -4.42 7.04
C LYS A 50 -7.77 -3.47 6.07
N THR A 51 -6.99 -2.82 5.21
CA THR A 51 -7.40 -2.46 3.86
C THR A 51 -6.81 -3.59 3.03
N GLU A 52 -7.59 -4.63 2.79
CA GLU A 52 -8.43 -4.65 1.59
C GLU A 52 -7.57 -4.36 0.38
N TYR A 53 -7.02 -5.44 -0.17
CA TYR A 53 -6.60 -5.55 -1.56
C TYR A 53 -7.79 -5.15 -2.44
N ARG A 54 -7.98 -3.83 -2.61
CA ARG A 54 -9.03 -3.25 -3.43
C ARG A 54 -8.56 -3.27 -4.87
N ALA A 55 -8.34 -4.49 -5.35
CA ALA A 55 -8.42 -4.80 -6.76
C ALA A 55 -9.77 -4.28 -7.26
N LYS A 56 -9.72 -3.11 -7.90
CA LYS A 56 -10.65 -2.79 -8.96
C LYS A 56 -10.72 -4.00 -9.91
N GLU A 57 -11.86 -4.14 -10.59
CA GLU A 57 -12.09 -5.16 -11.63
C GLU A 57 -12.51 -6.56 -11.13
N ARG A 58 -13.69 -6.64 -10.52
CA ARG A 58 -14.68 -7.66 -10.94
C ARG A 58 -16.07 -7.05 -11.11
N ARG A 59 -16.30 -6.54 -12.32
CA ARG A 59 -17.59 -6.34 -13.00
C ARG A 59 -18.80 -6.03 -12.09
N SER A 60 -19.11 -4.75 -11.98
CA SER A 60 -20.51 -4.36 -12.17
C SER A 60 -20.90 -4.74 -13.60
N ASP A 61 -21.79 -5.71 -13.79
CA ASP A 61 -22.94 -5.62 -14.70
C ASP A 61 -23.81 -6.91 -14.69
N SER A 62 -25.11 -6.73 -14.93
CA SER A 62 -26.15 -7.72 -15.29
C SER A 62 -26.20 -9.06 -14.51
N LYS A 63 -27.21 -9.27 -13.64
CA LYS A 63 -28.60 -9.44 -14.09
C LYS A 63 -29.61 -9.11 -12.98
N SER A 64 -30.49 -8.15 -13.26
CA SER A 64 -31.86 -8.17 -12.74
C SER A 64 -32.64 -9.34 -13.36
N ARG A 65 -33.81 -9.67 -12.78
CA ARG A 65 -34.78 -10.71 -13.24
C ARG A 65 -34.34 -12.15 -12.90
N GLU A 66 -35.14 -13.07 -12.37
CA GLU A 66 -36.45 -13.06 -11.64
C GLU A 66 -36.31 -14.14 -10.51
N THR A 67 -37.24 -14.44 -9.60
CA THR A 67 -38.68 -14.13 -9.46
C THR A 67 -39.05 -14.16 -7.96
N ALA A 68 -40.21 -13.64 -7.57
CA ALA A 68 -40.83 -13.93 -6.27
C ALA A 68 -42.34 -14.14 -6.43
N SER A 69 -42.85 -15.29 -5.99
CA SER A 69 -44.27 -15.47 -5.67
C SER A 69 -44.45 -16.70 -4.77
N SER A 70 -45.04 -16.50 -3.60
CA SER A 70 -45.50 -17.57 -2.71
C SER A 70 -46.99 -17.78 -2.89
N HIS A 71 -47.43 -19.03 -3.04
CA HIS A 71 -48.53 -19.60 -2.25
C HIS A 71 -48.46 -21.13 -2.30
#